data_AF-A0A5B2U9D1-F1
#
_entry.id   AF-A0A5B2U9D1-F1
#
_cell.length_a   1.000
_cell.length_b   1.000
_cell.length_c   1.000
_cell.angle_alpha   90.00
_cell.angle_beta   90.00
_cell.angle_gamma   90.00
#
_symmetry.space_group_name_H-M   'P 1'
#
loop_
_entity.id
_entity.type
_entity.pdbx_description
1 polymer ?
#
loop_
_entity_poly.entity_id
_entity_poly.type
_entity_poly.pdbx_seq_one_letter_code
_entity_poly.pdbx_strand_id
1 'polypeptide(L)'
;MKRKVVKIPIYFGDFIIILDNEQWKNVNGIYQHRLQWDRPADERDVAFVFDDCHMGYSRYVVCFKDRPKNSVIAHECVHLVNKLFKDRGQRLDIENDEAQAYMTSWFFEQIEKFFDGLR
;
A
#
# COMPACT_ATOMS: atom_id res chain seq x y z
N MET A 1 -13.78 -0.80 9.52
CA MET A 1 -12.44 -0.69 8.91
C MET A 1 -11.38 -1.25 9.85
N LYS A 2 -10.61 -2.27 9.42
CA LYS A 2 -9.42 -2.74 10.16
C LYS A 2 -8.18 -2.06 9.60
N ARG A 3 -7.20 -1.74 10.45
CA ARG A 3 -6.01 -0.97 10.06
C ARG A 3 -4.77 -1.46 10.82
N LYS A 4 -3.64 -1.57 10.12
CA LYS A 4 -2.32 -1.85 10.70
C LYS A 4 -1.30 -0.84 10.18
N VAL A 5 -0.39 -0.42 11.04
CA VAL A 5 0.74 0.47 10.69
C VAL A 5 2.04 -0.26 10.99
N VAL A 6 2.96 -0.27 10.04
CA VAL A 6 4.27 -0.93 10.14
C VAL A 6 5.35 0.07 9.72
N LYS A 7 6.45 0.15 10.47
CA LYS A 7 7.59 1.00 10.11
C LYS A 7 8.41 0.36 9.01
N ILE A 8 8.71 1.12 7.96
CA ILE A 8 9.55 0.66 6.84
C ILE A 8 11.02 0.69 7.29
N PRO A 9 11.77 -0.44 7.19
CA PRO A 9 13.08 -0.57 7.82
C PRO A 9 14.20 0.25 7.16
N ILE A 10 14.32 0.23 5.83
CA ILE A 10 15.49 0.81 5.11
C ILE A 10 15.19 2.21 4.58
N TYR A 11 13.97 2.42 4.08
CA TYR A 11 13.58 3.67 3.44
C TYR A 11 12.84 4.65 4.34
N PHE A 12 12.56 4.25 5.59
CA PHE A 12 11.79 5.03 6.57
C PHE A 12 10.37 5.43 6.09
N GLY A 13 9.49 5.70 7.04
CA GLY A 13 8.08 5.99 6.78
C GLY A 13 7.15 4.91 7.33
N ASP A 14 5.86 5.17 7.19
CA ASP A 14 4.81 4.24 7.61
C ASP A 14 4.25 3.48 6.41
N PHE A 15 4.21 2.16 6.51
CA PHE A 15 3.35 1.32 5.68
C PHE A 15 2.03 1.09 6.41
N ILE A 16 0.92 1.47 5.78
CA ILE A 16 -0.43 1.37 6.34
C ILE A 16 -1.24 0.39 5.50
N ILE A 17 -1.74 -0.66 6.15
CA ILE A 17 -2.62 -1.66 5.53
C ILE A 17 -4.03 -1.43 6.06
N ILE A 18 -4.99 -1.30 5.15
CA ILE A 18 -6.40 -1.06 5.48
C ILE A 18 -7.27 -2.15 4.85
N LEU A 19 -8.18 -2.70 5.64
CA LEU A 19 -9.28 -3.54 5.16
C LEU A 19 -10.61 -2.81 5.42
N ASP A 20 -11.33 -2.50 4.35
CA ASP A 20 -12.62 -1.81 4.40
C ASP A 20 -13.76 -2.66 3.81
N ASN A 21 -14.39 -3.42 4.70
CA ASN A 21 -15.53 -4.27 4.35
C ASN A 21 -16.82 -3.48 4.03
N GLU A 22 -16.83 -2.16 4.22
CA GLU A 22 -17.99 -1.29 3.98
C GLU A 22 -17.98 -0.68 2.56
N GLN A 23 -17.52 -1.44 1.57
CA GLN A 23 -17.49 -1.03 0.16
C GLN A 23 -16.83 0.35 -0.04
N TRP A 24 -15.65 0.55 0.54
CA TRP A 24 -14.87 1.78 0.44
C TRP A 24 -15.48 3.03 1.09
N LYS A 25 -16.63 2.95 1.77
CA LYS A 25 -17.24 4.11 2.43
C LYS A 25 -16.29 4.79 3.43
N ASN A 26 -15.56 4.00 4.22
CA ASN A 26 -14.64 4.55 5.22
C ASN A 26 -13.41 5.14 4.55
N VAL A 27 -12.84 4.42 3.58
CA VAL A 27 -11.64 4.89 2.87
C VAL A 27 -11.92 6.16 2.07
N ASN A 28 -13.02 6.21 1.30
CA ASN A 28 -13.40 7.42 0.56
C ASN A 28 -13.67 8.60 1.50
N GLY A 29 -14.36 8.39 2.62
CA GLY A 29 -14.63 9.46 3.59
C GLY A 29 -13.35 10.09 4.17
N ILE A 30 -12.29 9.30 4.37
CA ILE A 30 -11.02 9.79 4.94
C ILE A 30 -10.07 10.32 3.86
N TYR A 31 -10.01 9.62 2.72
CA TYR A 31 -8.93 9.77 1.76
C TYR A 31 -9.34 10.37 0.42
N GLN A 32 -10.63 10.54 0.06
CA GLN A 32 -11.00 10.95 -1.31
C GLN A 32 -10.25 12.20 -1.80
N HIS A 33 -9.99 13.17 -0.92
CA HIS A 33 -9.29 14.41 -1.25
C HIS A 33 -7.76 14.27 -1.34
N ARG A 34 -7.22 13.14 -0.88
CA ARG A 34 -5.78 12.82 -0.85
C ARG A 34 -5.38 11.85 -1.95
N LEU A 35 -6.32 11.12 -2.54
CA LEU A 35 -6.03 10.07 -3.51
C LEU A 35 -5.46 10.60 -4.83
N GLN A 36 -5.55 11.91 -5.12
CA GLN A 36 -5.14 12.51 -6.41
C GLN A 36 -5.76 11.79 -7.63
N TRP A 37 -6.92 11.14 -7.44
CA TRP A 37 -7.62 10.38 -8.46
C TRP A 37 -8.78 11.19 -9.05
N ASP A 38 -9.10 10.91 -10.31
CA ASP A 38 -10.24 11.52 -11.01
C ASP A 38 -11.60 11.02 -10.48
N ARG A 39 -11.61 9.92 -9.71
CA ARG A 39 -12.81 9.32 -9.10
C ARG A 39 -12.50 8.68 -7.75
N PRO A 40 -13.48 8.60 -6.82
CA PRO A 40 -13.36 7.78 -5.61
C PRO A 40 -13.27 6.29 -5.94
N ALA A 41 -12.75 5.50 -5.00
CA ALA A 41 -12.73 4.04 -5.12
C ALA A 41 -14.16 3.48 -5.11
N ASP A 42 -14.44 2.50 -5.97
CA ASP A 42 -15.76 1.91 -6.08
C ASP A 42 -15.69 0.38 -6.24
N GLU A 43 -16.83 -0.23 -6.56
CA GLU A 43 -16.98 -1.68 -6.63
C GLU A 43 -16.07 -2.37 -7.65
N ARG A 44 -15.54 -1.63 -8.63
CA ARG A 44 -14.60 -2.14 -9.64
C ARG A 44 -13.20 -2.33 -9.09
N ASP A 45 -12.87 -1.64 -8.00
CA ASP A 45 -11.55 -1.68 -7.38
C ASP A 45 -11.53 -2.78 -6.31
N VAL A 46 -10.64 -3.76 -6.47
CA VAL A 46 -10.45 -4.87 -5.51
C VAL A 46 -9.46 -4.47 -4.42
N ALA A 47 -8.43 -3.73 -4.82
CA ALA A 47 -7.42 -3.13 -3.97
C ALA A 47 -6.86 -1.88 -4.66
N PHE A 48 -6.18 -1.03 -3.89
CA PHE A 48 -5.41 0.07 -4.46
C PHE A 48 -4.37 0.62 -3.48
N VAL A 49 -3.42 1.35 -4.03
CA VAL A 49 -2.31 1.98 -3.30
C VAL A 49 -2.24 3.48 -3.56
N PHE A 50 -1.95 4.24 -2.52
CA PHE A 50 -1.61 5.65 -2.61
C PHE A 50 -0.55 6.03 -1.58
N ASP A 51 0.14 7.13 -1.84
CA ASP A 51 1.06 7.77 -0.91
C ASP A 51 0.38 8.96 -0.23
N ASP A 52 0.72 9.20 1.03
CA ASP A 52 0.27 10.34 1.82
C ASP A 52 1.50 10.91 2.55
N CYS A 53 1.44 12.19 2.91
CA CYS A 53 2.48 12.84 3.68
C CYS A 53 1.84 13.58 4.85
N HIS A 54 2.32 13.31 6.06
CA HIS A 54 1.82 13.97 7.26
C HIS A 54 2.96 14.57 8.04
N MET A 55 3.00 15.90 8.12
CA MET A 55 4.04 16.67 8.80
C MET A 55 5.45 16.29 8.32
N GLY A 56 5.62 16.08 7.00
CA GLY A 56 6.90 15.69 6.41
C GLY A 56 7.24 14.20 6.55
N TYR A 57 6.36 13.39 7.15
CA TYR A 57 6.56 11.95 7.29
C TYR A 57 5.82 11.19 6.19
N SER A 58 6.56 10.45 5.36
CA SER A 58 6.00 9.65 4.27
C SER A 58 5.16 8.49 4.79
N ARG A 59 4.01 8.27 4.16
CA ARG A 59 3.10 7.16 4.42
C ARG A 59 2.73 6.50 3.09
N TYR A 60 2.75 5.18 3.07
CA TYR A 60 2.35 4.38 1.92
C TYR A 60 1.18 3.52 2.36
N VAL A 61 0.04 3.68 1.68
CA VAL A 61 -1.22 3.09 2.10
C VAL A 61 -1.66 2.09 1.05
N VAL A 62 -2.00 0.88 1.48
CA VAL A 62 -2.69 -0.11 0.67
C VAL A 62 -4.05 -0.41 1.28
N CYS A 63 -5.08 -0.42 0.44
CA CYS A 63 -6.46 -0.62 0.81
C CYS A 63 -7.00 -1.88 0.12
N PHE A 64 -7.73 -2.70 0.88
CA PHE A 64 -8.39 -3.91 0.40
C PHE A 64 -9.87 -3.90 0.77
N LYS A 65 -10.73 -4.39 -0.13
CA LYS A 65 -12.18 -4.52 0.11
C LYS A 65 -12.52 -5.77 0.92
N ASP A 66 -11.76 -6.84 0.69
CA ASP A 66 -11.87 -8.15 1.32
C ASP A 66 -10.47 -8.80 1.35
N ARG A 67 -10.34 -10.02 1.87
CA ARG A 67 -9.12 -10.83 1.77
C ARG A 67 -8.71 -11.00 0.31
N PRO A 68 -7.57 -10.43 -0.12
CA PRO A 68 -7.13 -10.48 -1.50
C PRO A 68 -6.58 -11.86 -1.86
N LYS A 69 -6.58 -12.17 -3.16
CA LYS A 69 -5.74 -13.25 -3.70
C LYS A 69 -4.28 -12.80 -3.70
N ASN A 70 -3.34 -13.75 -3.60
CA ASN A 70 -1.90 -13.45 -3.65
C ASN A 70 -1.48 -12.67 -4.89
N SER A 71 -2.14 -12.91 -6.04
CA SER A 71 -1.90 -12.14 -7.27
C SER A 71 -2.24 -10.66 -7.14
N VAL A 72 -3.27 -10.32 -6.35
CA VAL A 72 -3.66 -8.92 -6.07
C VAL A 72 -2.63 -8.29 -5.14
N ILE A 73 -2.19 -9.00 -4.09
CA ILE A 73 -1.12 -8.53 -3.20
C ILE A 73 0.14 -8.22 -4.01
N ALA A 74 0.58 -9.16 -4.86
CA ALA A 74 1.76 -8.97 -5.70
C ALA A 74 1.63 -7.76 -6.64
N HIS A 75 0.45 -7.53 -7.23
CA HIS A 75 0.18 -6.34 -8.05
C HIS A 75 0.35 -5.05 -7.26
N GLU A 76 -0.27 -4.96 -6.08
CA GLU A 76 -0.16 -3.76 -5.23
C GLU A 76 1.25 -3.55 -4.67
N CYS A 77 2.03 -4.61 -4.45
CA CYS A 77 3.44 -4.50 -4.07
C CYS A 77 4.27 -3.75 -5.13
N VAL A 78 3.99 -3.95 -6.42
CA VAL A 78 4.65 -3.19 -7.51
C VAL A 78 4.36 -1.69 -7.35
N HIS A 79 3.10 -1.32 -7.11
CA HIS A 79 2.72 0.09 -6.90
C HIS A 79 3.35 0.69 -5.64
N LEU A 80 3.40 -0.06 -4.54
CA LEU A 80 4.04 0.36 -3.29
C LEU A 80 5.53 0.64 -3.48
N VAL A 81 6.26 -0.27 -4.13
CA VAL A 81 7.70 -0.09 -4.37
C VAL A 81 7.96 1.09 -5.30
N ASN A 82 7.18 1.23 -6.37
CA ASN A 82 7.31 2.36 -7.30
C ASN A 82 7.10 3.71 -6.60
N LYS A 83 6.09 3.80 -5.73
CA LYS A 83 5.83 5.02 -4.94
C LYS A 83 6.95 5.30 -3.93
N LEU A 84 7.41 4.28 -3.22
CA LEU A 84 8.53 4.38 -2.28
C LEU A 84 9.80 4.89 -2.98
N PHE A 85 10.15 4.29 -4.11
CA PHE A 85 11.35 4.63 -4.85
C PHE A 85 11.26 6.04 -5.43
N LYS A 86 10.11 6.41 -6.00
CA LYS A 86 9.85 7.76 -6.49
C LYS A 86 10.01 8.80 -5.38
N ASP A 87 9.43 8.56 -4.21
CA ASP A 87 9.52 9.45 -3.03
C ASP A 87 10.95 9.57 -2.48
N ARG A 88 11.78 8.55 -2.69
CA ARG A 88 13.19 8.52 -2.25
C ARG A 88 14.19 8.91 -3.34
N GLY A 89 13.71 9.28 -4.53
CA GLY A 89 14.56 9.61 -5.68
C GLY A 89 15.34 8.41 -6.25
N GLN A 90 14.94 7.19 -5.90
CA GLN A 90 15.55 5.97 -6.40
C GLN A 90 14.97 5.61 -7.77
N ARG A 91 15.86 5.28 -8.71
CA ARG A 91 15.48 4.79 -10.03
C ARG A 91 15.45 3.26 -10.01
N LEU A 92 14.55 2.67 -10.79
CA LEU A 92 14.57 1.24 -11.05
C LEU A 92 15.85 0.91 -11.83
N ASP A 93 16.54 -0.13 -11.38
CA ASP A 93 17.77 -0.62 -11.97
C ASP A 93 17.56 -2.11 -12.25
N ILE A 94 17.54 -2.48 -13.54
CA ILE A 94 17.29 -3.87 -13.97
C ILE A 94 18.53 -4.76 -13.85
N GLU A 95 19.70 -4.17 -13.65
CA GLU A 95 20.96 -4.90 -13.44
C GLU A 95 21.24 -5.08 -11.93
N ASN A 96 20.65 -4.23 -11.08
CA ASN A 96 20.75 -4.29 -9.62
C ASN A 96 19.38 -4.03 -8.97
N ASP A 97 18.44 -4.96 -9.21
CA ASP A 97 17.05 -4.88 -8.74
C ASP A 97 16.84 -5.43 -7.32
N GLU A 98 17.92 -5.76 -6.61
CA GLU A 98 17.89 -6.33 -5.26
C GLU A 98 17.07 -5.50 -4.26
N ALA A 99 17.20 -4.17 -4.31
CA ALA A 99 16.40 -3.28 -3.48
C ALA A 99 14.90 -3.39 -3.80
N GLN A 100 14.55 -3.52 -5.08
CA GLN A 100 13.17 -3.69 -5.52
C GLN A 100 12.63 -5.06 -5.11
N ALA A 101 13.41 -6.13 -5.30
CA ALA A 101 13.07 -7.48 -4.90
C ALA A 101 12.85 -7.58 -3.38
N TYR A 102 13.76 -7.03 -2.59
CA TYR A 102 13.65 -6.96 -1.14
C TYR A 102 12.38 -6.24 -0.70
N MET A 103 12.13 -5.03 -1.22
CA MET A 103 10.95 -4.26 -0.82
C MET A 103 9.65 -4.91 -1.26
N THR A 104 9.63 -5.55 -2.44
CA THR A 104 8.47 -6.32 -2.92
C THR A 104 8.15 -7.46 -1.96
N SER A 105 9.15 -8.27 -1.59
CA SER A 105 8.98 -9.37 -0.63
C SER A 105 8.53 -8.84 0.73
N TRP A 106 9.15 -7.76 1.22
CA TRP A 106 8.83 -7.19 2.52
C TRP A 106 7.37 -6.70 2.58
N PHE A 107 6.90 -5.95 1.58
CA PHE A 107 5.50 -5.50 1.53
C PHE A 107 4.53 -6.69 1.48
N PHE A 108 4.82 -7.68 0.63
CA PHE A 108 4.00 -8.88 0.49
C PHE A 108 3.83 -9.59 1.84
N GLU A 109 4.94 -9.85 2.53
CA GLU A 109 4.92 -10.48 3.85
C GLU A 109 4.13 -9.68 4.89
N GLN A 110 4.25 -8.35 4.90
CA GLN A 110 3.51 -7.52 5.87
C GLN A 110 2.00 -7.60 5.62
N ILE A 111 1.57 -7.67 4.36
CA ILE A 111 0.16 -7.82 3.97
C ILE A 111 -0.34 -9.22 4.35
N GLU A 112 0.39 -10.28 4.03
CA GLU A 112 0.04 -11.65 4.43
C GLU A 112 -0.06 -11.78 5.95
N LYS A 113 0.94 -11.29 6.70
CA LYS A 113 0.93 -11.27 8.17
C LYS A 113 -0.25 -10.48 8.74
N PHE A 114 -0.70 -9.43 8.04
CA PHE A 114 -1.91 -8.71 8.44
C PHE A 114 -3.14 -9.60 8.31
N PHE A 115 -3.36 -10.23 7.15
CA PHE A 115 -4.54 -11.09 6.93
C PHE A 115 -4.51 -12.40 7.74
N ASP A 116 -3.35 -12.97 7.99
CA ASP A 116 -3.22 -14.14 8.86
C ASP A 116 -3.58 -13.84 10.31
N GLY A 117 -3.27 -12.64 10.80
CA GLY A 117 -3.69 -12.17 12.13
C GLY A 117 -5.18 -11.82 12.23
N LEU A 118 -5.93 -11.85 11.13
CA LEU A 118 -7.39 -11.63 11.12
C LEU A 118 -8.20 -12.92 11.15
N ARG A 119 -7.54 -14.08 11.08
CA ARG A 119 -8.17 -15.40 11.15
C ARG A 119 -8.73 -15.69 12.54
#